data_AF-G9Y1R1-F1
#
_entry.id   AF-G9Y1R1-F1
#
_cell.length_a   1.000
_cell.length_b   1.000
_cell.length_c   1.000
_cell.angle_alpha   90.00
_cell.angle_beta   90.00
_cell.angle_gamma   90.00
#
_symmetry.space_group_name_H-M   'P 1'
#
loop_
_entity.id
_entity.type
_entity.pdbx_description
1 polymer ?
#
loop_
_entity_poly.entity_id
_entity_poly.type
_entity_poly.pdbx_seq_one_letter_code
_entity_poly.pdbx_strand_id
1 'polypeptide(L)' 'MDFLASSIALMESQGREVDASKVCGNMSVKQRELFNQRLTHYRQALLADQTV' A
#
# COMPACT_ATOMS: atom_id res chain seq x y z
N MET A 1 0.81 -9.51 -4.57
CA MET A 1 0.18 -8.17 -4.67
C MET A 1 -0.22 -7.69 -3.29
N ASP A 2 -1.04 -8.45 -2.56
CA ASP A 2 -1.44 -8.16 -1.18
C ASP A 2 -0.30 -7.93 -0.21
N PHE A 3 0.67 -8.84 -0.19
CA PHE A 3 1.81 -8.75 0.70
C PHE A 3 2.60 -7.43 0.52
N LEU A 4 2.78 -6.99 -0.73
CA LEU A 4 3.43 -5.71 -1.03
C LEU A 4 2.55 -4.53 -0.58
N ALA A 5 1.25 -4.55 -0.87
CA ALA A 5 0.34 -3.48 -0.50
C ALA A 5 0.24 -3.32 1.04
N SER A 6 0.14 -4.42 1.79
CA SER A 6 0.13 -4.39 3.26
C SER A 6 1.48 -3.94 3.84
N SER A 7 2.60 -4.39 3.26
CA SER A 7 3.94 -4.00 3.74
C SER A 7 4.21 -2.52 3.51
N ILE A 8 3.83 -1.97 2.34
CA ILE A 8 3.96 -0.53 2.06
C ILE A 8 3.11 0.28 3.03
N ALA A 9 1.83 -0.09 3.19
CA ALA A 9 0.94 0.63 4.09
C ALA A 9 1.45 0.61 5.55
N LEU A 10 2.00 -0.53 6.01
CA LEU A 10 2.61 -0.64 7.33
C LEU A 10 3.88 0.20 7.47
N MET A 11 4.75 0.19 6.45
CA MET A 11 5.96 1.00 6.44
C MET A 11 5.66 2.51 6.43
N GLU A 12 4.64 2.94 5.68
CA GLU A 12 4.15 4.33 5.70
C GLU A 12 3.64 4.71 7.10
N SER A 13 2.87 3.82 7.73
CA SER A 13 2.37 4.01 9.11
C SER A 13 3.51 4.08 10.15
N GLN A 14 4.63 3.42 9.88
CA GLN A 14 5.86 3.49 10.70
C GLN A 14 6.73 4.73 10.40
N GLY A 15 6.28 5.63 9.53
CA GLY A 15 7.03 6.85 9.16
C GLY A 15 8.22 6.59 8.24
N ARG A 16 8.28 5.43 7.57
CA ARG A 16 9.29 5.17 6.54
C ARG A 16 8.78 5.71 5.21
N GLU A 17 9.61 6.53 4.56
CA GLU A 17 9.34 7.00 3.20
C GLU A 17 9.41 5.83 2.22
N VAL A 18 8.25 5.25 1.90
CA VAL A 18 8.12 4.18 0.91
C VAL A 18 7.40 4.70 -0.31
N ASP A 19 8.14 4.75 -1.41
CA ASP A 19 7.63 5.19 -2.69
C ASP A 19 6.86 4.05 -3.37
N ALA A 20 5.53 4.02 -3.14
CA ALA A 20 4.63 3.04 -3.77
C ALA A 20 4.70 3.09 -5.31
N SER A 21 5.09 4.23 -5.90
CA SER A 21 5.23 4.39 -7.33
C SER A 21 6.43 3.60 -7.87
N LYS A 22 7.54 3.52 -7.12
CA LYS A 22 8.70 2.68 -7.49
C LYS A 22 8.35 1.19 -7.51
N VAL A 23 7.48 0.73 -6.62
CA VAL A 23 7.01 -0.66 -6.59
C VAL A 23 6.05 -0.96 -7.75
N CYS A 24 5.28 0.04 -8.18
CA CYS A 24 4.40 -0.04 -9.35
C CYS A 24 5.14 0.03 -10.69
N GLY A 25 6.40 0.46 -10.72
CA GLY A 25 7.16 0.68 -11.97
C GLY A 25 7.31 -0.55 -12.86
N ASN A 26 7.29 -1.75 -12.30
CA ASN A 26 7.35 -3.03 -13.03
C ASN A 26 5.96 -3.65 -13.30
N MET A 27 4.87 -2.97 -12.94
CA MET A 27 3.51 -3.52 -13.06
C MET A 27 2.82 -3.04 -14.33
N SER A 28 2.10 -3.94 -15.00
CA SER A 28 1.17 -3.57 -16.06
C SER A 28 0.04 -2.68 -15.53
N VAL A 29 -0.59 -1.88 -16.39
CA VAL A 29 -1.65 -0.92 -16.00
C VAL A 29 -2.75 -1.57 -15.13
N LYS A 30 -3.24 -2.76 -15.51
CA LYS A 30 -4.23 -3.53 -14.73
C LYS A 30 -3.72 -3.95 -13.36
N GLN A 31 -2.44 -4.32 -13.26
CA GLN A 31 -1.82 -4.71 -12.00
C GLN A 31 -1.64 -3.51 -11.08
N ARG A 32 -1.24 -2.36 -11.63
CA ARG A 32 -1.14 -1.10 -10.89
C ARG A 32 -2.50 -0.66 -10.33
N GLU A 33 -3.56 -0.80 -11.12
CA GLU A 33 -4.91 -0.43 -10.69
C GLU A 33 -5.39 -1.32 -9.53
N LEU A 34 -5.21 -2.64 -9.65
CA LEU A 34 -5.51 -3.60 -8.57
C LEU A 34 -4.66 -3.32 -7.32
N PHE A 35 -3.38 -2.98 -7.50
CA PHE A 35 -2.47 -2.64 -6.41
C PHE A 35 -2.92 -1.40 -5.66
N ASN A 36 -3.29 -0.33 -6.37
CA ASN A 36 -3.79 0.91 -5.76
C ASN A 36 -5.09 0.70 -4.98
N GLN A 37 -6.02 -0.12 -5.49
CA GLN A 37 -7.22 -0.48 -4.74
C GLN A 37 -6.89 -1.19 -3.43
N ARG A 38 -6.00 -2.18 -3.47
CA ARG A 38 -5.59 -2.91 -2.25
C ARG A 38 -4.80 -2.03 -1.30
N LEU A 39 -3.89 -1.20 -1.79
CA LEU A 39 -3.11 -0.27 -0.97
C LEU A 39 -4.02 0.71 -0.22
N THR A 40 -5.04 1.23 -0.90
CA THR A 40 -6.05 2.10 -0.27
C THR A 40 -6.80 1.38 0.84
N HIS A 41 -7.23 0.14 0.58
CA HIS A 41 -7.90 -0.70 1.58
C HIS A 41 -7.01 -0.93 2.82
N TYR A 42 -5.73 -1.28 2.64
CA TYR A 42 -4.81 -1.49 3.76
C TYR A 42 -4.46 -0.21 4.51
N ARG A 43 -4.32 0.93 3.82
CA ARG A 43 -4.14 2.23 4.48
C ARG A 43 -5.33 2.60 5.35
N GLN A 44 -6.55 2.42 4.84
CA GLN A 44 -7.77 2.67 5.62
C GLN A 44 -7.89 1.72 6.82
N ALA A 45 -7.58 0.44 6.62
CA ALA A 45 -7.58 -0.53 7.71
C ALA A 45 -6.56 -0.17 8.81
N LEU A 46 -5.33 0.23 8.43
CA LEU A 46 -4.29 0.65 9.38
C LEU A 46 -4.64 1.95 10.10
N LEU A 47 -5.25 2.92 9.40
CA LEU A 47 -5.75 4.15 10.03
C LEU A 47 -6.86 3.86 11.04
N ALA A 48 -7.76 2.92 10.75
CA ALA A 48 -8.80 2.49 11.68
C ALA A 48 -8.21 1.73 12.88
N ASP A 49 -7.21 0.89 12.66
CA ASP A 49 -6.53 0.09 13.70
C ASP A 49 -5.70 0.97 14.66
N GLN A 50 -5.12 2.08 14.18
CA GLN A 50 -4.36 3.03 15.02
C GLN A 50 -5.24 3.96 15.88
N THR A 51 -6.56 3.88 15.79
CA THR A 51 -7.50 4.73 16.57
C THR A 51 -8.06 4.08 17.84
N VAL A 52 -7.45 2.98 18.33
CA VAL A 52 -7.87 2.26 19.54
C VAL A 52 -6.80 2.29 20.63
#